data_AF-A0A2J6MZX4-F1
#
_entry.id   AF-A0A2J6MZX4-F1
#
_cell.length_a   1.000
_cell.length_b   1.000
_cell.length_c   1.000
_cell.angle_alpha   90.00
_cell.angle_beta   90.00
_cell.angle_gamma   90.00
#
_symmetry.space_group_name_H-M   'P 1'
#
loop_
_entity.id
_entity.type
_entity.pdbx_description
1 polymer ?
#
loop_
_entity_poly.entity_id
_entity_poly.type
_entity_poly.pdbx_seq_one_letter_code
_entity_poly.pdbx_strand_id
1 'polypeptide(L)' 'MLNLMLTLGMFAVLIFRAWIELKNYRMMWRELEWKQTYQAVGRVLKAEKDMFSRVEGGDELYRLLCEIFKVQEN' A
#
# COMPACT_ATOMS: atom_id res chain seq x y z
N MET A 1 25.28 -32.58 24.76
CA MET A 1 23.86 -32.19 24.84
C MET A 1 23.67 -30.67 24.94
N LEU A 2 24.25 -29.98 25.93
CA LEU A 2 24.03 -28.55 26.16
C LEU A 2 24.41 -27.65 24.97
N ASN A 3 25.57 -27.92 24.34
CA ASN A 3 26.04 -27.13 23.19
C ASN A 3 25.13 -27.25 21.96
N LEU A 4 24.51 -28.42 21.78
CA LEU A 4 23.52 -28.66 20.71
C LEU A 4 22.24 -27.85 20.97
N MET A 5 21.76 -27.82 22.23
CA MET A 5 20.60 -27.01 22.61
C MET A 5 20.85 -25.51 22.43
N LEU A 6 22.04 -25.02 22.79
CA LEU A 6 22.43 -23.63 22.56
C LEU A 6 22.46 -23.29 21.07
N THR A 7 23.04 -24.17 20.27
CA THR A 7 23.10 -24.00 18.80
C THR A 7 21.70 -23.93 18.20
N LEU A 8 20.80 -24.84 18.59
CA LEU A 8 19.40 -24.82 18.16
C LEU A 8 18.67 -23.54 18.61
N GLY A 9 18.95 -23.06 19.81
CA GLY A 9 18.43 -21.79 20.32
C GLY A 9 18.86 -20.59 19.47
N MET A 10 20.14 -20.51 19.11
CA MET A 10 20.62 -19.45 18.22
C MET A 10 19.94 -19.50 16.85
N PHE A 11 19.81 -20.68 16.25
CA PHE A 11 19.11 -20.85 14.97
C PHE A 11 17.65 -20.43 15.06
N ALA A 12 16.94 -20.82 16.13
CA ALA A 12 15.55 -20.44 16.33
C ALA A 12 15.39 -18.90 16.40
N VAL A 13 16.27 -18.22 17.11
CA VAL A 13 16.27 -16.74 17.19
C VAL A 13 16.51 -16.11 15.82
N LEU A 14 17.48 -16.62 15.04
CA LEU A 14 17.77 -16.11 13.71
C LEU A 14 16.59 -16.31 12.75
N ILE A 15 15.97 -17.49 12.76
CA ILE A 15 14.78 -17.80 11.94
C ILE A 15 13.64 -16.87 12.32
N PHE A 16 13.38 -16.70 13.62
CA PHE A 16 12.32 -15.83 14.10
C PHE A 16 12.54 -14.37 13.70
N ARG A 17 13.77 -13.87 13.81
CA ARG A 17 14.16 -12.52 13.38
C ARG A 17 13.93 -12.32 11.88
N ALA A 18 14.40 -13.25 11.06
CA ALA A 18 14.22 -13.21 9.61
C ALA A 18 12.73 -13.26 9.23
N TRP A 19 11.93 -14.04 9.94
CA TRP A 19 10.48 -14.13 9.72
C TRP A 19 9.76 -12.82 10.02
N ILE A 20 10.09 -12.17 11.15
CA ILE A 20 9.54 -10.85 11.50
C ILE A 20 9.95 -9.81 10.45
N GLU A 21 11.23 -9.79 10.07
CA GLU A 21 11.76 -8.86 9.08
C GLU A 21 11.02 -9.01 7.74
N LEU A 22 10.83 -10.25 7.26
CA LEU A 22 10.06 -10.52 6.05
C LEU A 22 8.61 -10.04 6.15
N LYS A 23 7.95 -10.27 7.29
CA LYS A 23 6.59 -9.81 7.53
C LYS A 23 6.51 -8.28 7.49
N ASN A 24 7.50 -7.60 8.07
CA ASN A 24 7.57 -6.15 8.11
C ASN A 24 7.81 -5.55 6.72
N TYR A 25 8.74 -6.11 5.95
CA TYR A 25 8.97 -5.69 4.56
C TYR A 25 7.71 -5.85 3.69
N ARG A 26 6.98 -6.96 3.84
CA ARG A 26 5.73 -7.17 3.08
C ARG A 26 4.68 -6.12 3.41
N MET A 27 4.56 -5.73 4.68
CA MET A 27 3.62 -4.68 5.11
C MET A 27 4.02 -3.32 4.52
N MET A 28 5.30 -2.94 4.65
CA MET A 28 5.85 -1.70 4.10
C MET A 28 5.72 -1.63 2.58
N TRP A 29 5.95 -2.74 1.88
CA TRP A 29 5.80 -2.81 0.42
C TRP A 29 4.35 -2.55 0.00
N ARG A 30 3.38 -3.14 0.71
CA ARG A 30 1.96 -2.90 0.45
C ARG A 30 1.60 -1.43 0.68
N GLU A 31 2.10 -0.80 1.75
CA GLU A 31 1.88 0.64 1.96
C GLU A 31 2.46 1.50 0.83
N LEU A 32 3.63 1.11 0.31
CA LEU A 32 4.27 1.78 -0.82
C LEU A 32 3.45 1.67 -2.11
N GLU A 33 2.98 0.47 -2.43
CA GLU A 33 2.11 0.22 -3.59
C GLU A 33 0.81 1.02 -3.49
N TRP A 34 0.20 1.07 -2.31
CA TRP A 34 -0.99 1.89 -2.08
C TRP A 34 -0.70 3.37 -2.32
N LYS A 35 0.42 3.89 -1.81
CA LYS A 35 0.82 5.29 -2.03
C LYS A 35 1.06 5.62 -3.51
N GLN A 36 1.76 4.73 -4.24
CA GLN A 36 2.01 4.91 -5.67
C GLN A 36 0.71 4.85 -6.48
N THR A 37 -0.16 3.90 -6.19
CA THR A 37 -1.47 3.75 -6.86
C THR A 37 -2.32 4.98 -6.64
N TYR A 38 -2.40 5.47 -5.40
CA TYR A 38 -3.18 6.67 -5.06
C TYR A 38 -2.66 7.90 -5.79
N GLN A 39 -1.34 8.06 -5.88
CA GLN A 39 -0.73 9.16 -6.60
C GLN A 39 -0.98 9.07 -8.11
N ALA A 40 -0.89 7.88 -8.70
CA ALA A 40 -1.14 7.67 -10.12
C ALA A 40 -2.61 7.95 -10.46
N VAL A 41 -3.54 7.36 -9.70
CA VAL A 41 -4.99 7.58 -9.90
C VAL A 41 -5.36 9.04 -9.68
N GLY A 42 -4.79 9.71 -8.67
CA GLY A 42 -5.05 11.13 -8.46
C GLY A 42 -4.60 12.03 -9.62
N ARG A 43 -3.51 11.67 -10.32
CA ARG A 43 -3.09 12.38 -11.55
C ARG A 43 -4.08 12.14 -12.69
N VAL A 44 -4.54 10.91 -12.87
CA VAL A 44 -5.52 10.55 -13.90
C VAL A 44 -6.85 11.26 -13.67
N LEU A 45 -7.38 11.21 -12.44
CA LEU A 45 -8.63 11.89 -12.08
C LEU A 45 -8.55 13.38 -12.40
N LYS A 46 -7.46 14.06 -12.00
CA LYS A 46 -7.27 15.48 -12.32
C LYS A 46 -7.21 15.77 -13.82
N ALA A 47 -6.56 14.90 -14.61
CA ALA A 47 -6.45 15.07 -16.05
C ALA A 47 -7.79 14.84 -16.78
N GLU A 48 -8.58 13.88 -16.31
CA GLU A 48 -9.82 13.44 -16.96
C GLU A 48 -11.08 14.07 -16.36
N LYS A 49 -10.95 15.09 -15.49
CA LYS A 49 -12.09 15.74 -14.83
C LYS A 49 -13.17 16.20 -15.82
N ASP A 50 -12.77 16.76 -16.96
CA ASP A 50 -13.68 17.20 -18.02
C ASP A 50 -14.34 16.03 -18.78
N MET A 51 -13.76 14.83 -18.74
CA MET A 51 -14.39 13.64 -19.28
C MET A 51 -15.55 13.19 -18.39
N PHE A 52 -15.37 13.24 -17.07
CA PHE A 52 -16.40 12.87 -16.11
C PHE A 52 -17.63 13.79 -16.17
N SER A 53 -17.43 15.10 -16.35
CA SER A 53 -18.54 16.07 -16.43
C SER A 53 -19.45 15.90 -17.66
N ARG A 54 -18.98 15.17 -18.68
CA ARG A 54 -19.75 14.88 -19.92
C ARG A 54 -20.65 13.64 -19.80
N VAL A 55 -20.57 12.91 -18.69
CA VAL A 55 -21.35 11.70 -18.42
C VAL A 55 -22.43 12.02 -17.40
N GLU A 56 -23.65 11.54 -17.61
CA GLU A 56 -24.74 11.69 -16.65
C GLU A 56 -24.37 11.01 -15.30
N GLY A 57 -24.41 11.78 -14.21
CA GLY A 57 -23.93 11.34 -12.89
C GLY A 57 -22.40 11.27 -12.73
N GLY A 58 -21.63 11.69 -13.75
CA GLY A 58 -20.17 11.59 -13.74
C GLY A 58 -19.48 12.49 -12.73
N ASP A 59 -20.08 13.64 -12.37
CA ASP A 59 -19.55 14.51 -11.31
C ASP A 59 -19.58 13.85 -9.92
N GLU A 60 -20.63 13.06 -9.64
CA GLU A 60 -20.77 12.35 -8.38
C GLU A 60 -19.81 11.15 -8.31
N LEU A 61 -19.66 10.44 -9.43
CA LEU A 61 -18.62 9.41 -9.58
C LEU A 61 -17.22 10.00 -9.38
N TYR A 62 -16.92 11.14 -10.00
CA TYR A 62 -15.63 11.80 -9.88
C TYR A 62 -15.33 12.24 -8.43
N ARG A 63 -16.31 12.79 -7.71
CA ARG A 63 -16.19 13.12 -6.29
C ARG A 63 -15.92 11.88 -5.44
N LEU A 64 -16.68 10.81 -5.65
CA LEU A 64 -16.51 9.56 -4.92
C LEU A 64 -15.11 8.98 -5.12
N LEU A 65 -14.60 9.00 -6.36
CA LEU A 65 -13.26 8.55 -6.68
C LEU A 65 -12.20 9.45 -6.03
N CYS A 66 -12.38 10.77 -6.04
CA CYS A 66 -11.48 11.68 -5.34
C CYS A 66 -11.42 11.40 -3.83
N GLU A 67 -12.55 11.10 -3.19
CA GLU A 67 -12.61 10.72 -1.76
C GLU A 67 -11.92 9.39 -1.47
N ILE A 68 -12.21 8.34 -2.27
CA ILE A 68 -11.61 7.00 -2.11
C ILE A 68 -10.08 7.06 -2.21
N PHE A 69 -9.57 7.84 -3.17
CA PHE A 69 -8.14 7.99 -3.42
C PHE A 69 -7.50 9.17 -2.67
N LYS A 70 -8.26 9.85 -1.79
CA LYS A 70 -7.80 11.01 -1.00
C LYS A 70 -7.10 12.08 -1.84
N VAL A 71 -7.62 12.35 -3.02
CA VAL A 71 -7.07 13.35 -3.95
C VAL A 71 -7.45 14.73 -3.44
N GLN A 72 -6.47 15.58 -3.15
CA GLN A 72 -6.74 17.00 -2.88
C GLN A 72 -7.10 17.71 -4.18
N GLU A 73 -8.36 18.13 -4.31
CA GLU A 73 -8.77 19.13 -5.30
C GLU A 73 -8.36 20.52 -4.80
N ASN A 74 -7.46 21.18 -5.53
CA ASN A 74 -7.15 22.60 -5.36
C ASN A 74 -7.78 23.37 -6.51
#